data_AF-J1H5R7-F1
#
_entry.id   AF-J1H5R7-F1
#
_cell.length_a   1.000
_cell.length_b   1.000
_cell.length_c   1.000
_cell.angle_alpha   90.00
_cell.angle_beta   90.00
_cell.angle_gamma   90.00
#
_symmetry.space_group_name_H-M   'P 1'
#
loop_
_entity.id
_entity.type
_entity.pdbx_description
1 polymer ?
#
loop_
_entity_poly.entity_id
_entity_poly.type
_entity_poly.pdbx_seq_one_letter_code
_entity_poly.pdbx_strand_id
1 'polypeptide(L)'
;MFIAFSFVPMICTFTFYSSFEKKVAGNTAMVFAGMYAVFILLVYFAQVTTVRLDNLNEQAIQILSYPKFGLFFSYDLLGYGLMAISTFFTGLAVEVKTKPDKWLKWLLLIHGVFAIVCFILPIIGLFRTGMEGAEWIGTAVLVFWCVYFTPVSILSFLHFKNQ
;
A
#
# COMPACT_ATOMS: atom_id res chain seq x y z
N MET A 1 3.57 -8.74 -3.71
CA MET A 1 3.33 -9.88 -2.79
C MET A 1 4.12 -9.78 -1.49
N PHE A 2 5.46 -9.78 -1.49
CA PHE A 2 6.26 -9.75 -0.25
C PHE A 2 5.93 -8.57 0.68
N ILE A 3 5.70 -7.38 0.11
CA ILE A 3 5.24 -6.21 0.88
C ILE A 3 3.94 -6.51 1.62
N ALA A 4 2.97 -7.18 0.97
CA ALA A 4 1.72 -7.57 1.63
C ALA A 4 1.96 -8.55 2.79
N PHE A 5 2.82 -9.55 2.59
CA PHE A 5 3.17 -10.51 3.63
C PHE A 5 3.89 -9.88 4.82
N SER A 6 4.72 -8.86 4.62
CA SER A 6 5.40 -8.15 5.71
C SER A 6 4.55 -7.05 6.35
N PHE A 7 3.67 -6.41 5.57
CA PHE A 7 2.87 -5.28 6.03
C PHE A 7 1.83 -5.70 7.06
N VAL A 8 1.09 -6.79 6.83
CA VAL A 8 0.03 -7.22 7.76
C VAL A 8 0.60 -7.52 9.17
N PRO A 9 1.65 -8.35 9.34
CA PRO A 9 2.27 -8.56 10.64
C PRO A 9 2.75 -7.27 11.29
N MET A 10 3.38 -6.36 10.52
CA MET A 10 3.84 -5.07 11.05
C MET A 10 2.69 -4.25 11.66
N ILE A 11 1.55 -4.17 10.98
CA ILE A 11 0.36 -3.45 11.47
C ILE A 11 -0.27 -4.15 12.68
N CYS A 12 -0.27 -5.49 12.71
CA CYS A 12 -0.66 -6.25 13.88
C CYS A 12 0.25 -5.92 15.09
N THR A 13 1.56 -5.83 14.88
CA THR A 13 2.51 -5.45 15.94
C THR A 13 2.26 -4.04 16.46
N PHE A 14 2.03 -3.06 15.59
CA PHE A 14 1.63 -1.71 16.03
C PHE A 14 0.36 -1.72 16.87
N THR A 15 -0.63 -2.50 16.45
CA THR A 15 -1.91 -2.61 17.16
C THR A 15 -1.77 -3.34 18.50
N PHE A 16 -0.91 -4.35 18.57
CA PHE A 16 -0.60 -5.06 19.80
C PHE A 16 -0.05 -4.09 20.86
N TYR A 17 0.96 -3.30 20.49
CA TYR A 17 1.62 -2.34 21.40
C TYR A 17 0.86 -1.01 21.61
N SER A 18 -0.27 -0.78 20.93
CA SER A 18 -1.08 0.43 21.15
C SER A 18 -1.73 0.43 22.53
N SER A 19 -1.94 1.61 23.13
CA SER A 19 -2.73 1.71 24.36
C SER A 19 -4.17 1.27 24.16
N PHE A 20 -4.90 1.08 25.27
CA PHE A 20 -6.31 0.70 25.26
C PHE A 20 -7.16 1.76 24.54
N GLU A 21 -6.90 3.04 24.80
CA GLU A 21 -7.63 4.18 24.23
C GLU A 21 -7.46 4.27 22.70
N LYS A 22 -6.35 3.74 22.17
CA LYS A 22 -6.03 3.75 20.74
C LYS A 22 -6.33 2.44 20.03
N LYS A 23 -6.86 1.44 20.74
CA LYS A 23 -7.08 0.10 20.18
C LYS A 23 -8.05 0.11 18.99
N VAL A 24 -9.03 1.01 18.99
CA VAL A 24 -9.95 1.20 17.84
C VAL A 24 -9.16 1.59 16.60
N ALA A 25 -8.27 2.58 16.69
CA ALA A 25 -7.44 2.99 15.55
C ALA A 25 -6.54 1.85 15.06
N GLY A 26 -5.90 1.11 15.99
CA GLY A 26 -5.09 -0.07 15.63
C GLY A 26 -5.91 -1.15 14.91
N ASN A 27 -7.08 -1.52 15.45
CA ASN A 27 -7.97 -2.49 14.83
C ASN A 27 -8.44 -2.05 13.44
N THR A 28 -8.81 -0.77 13.28
CA THR A 28 -9.14 -0.21 11.97
C THR A 28 -7.96 -0.32 11.00
N ALA A 29 -6.73 -0.02 11.45
CA ALA A 29 -5.54 -0.19 10.63
C ALA A 29 -5.34 -1.65 10.18
N MET A 30 -5.53 -2.63 11.07
CA MET A 30 -5.41 -4.06 10.74
C MET A 30 -6.43 -4.50 9.68
N VAL A 31 -7.68 -4.04 9.78
CA VAL A 31 -8.72 -4.37 8.79
C VAL A 31 -8.31 -3.86 7.41
N PHE A 32 -7.91 -2.58 7.31
CA PHE A 32 -7.44 -2.02 6.02
C PHE A 32 -6.16 -2.70 5.52
N ALA A 33 -5.26 -3.10 6.41
CA ALA A 33 -4.06 -3.87 6.03
C ALA A 33 -4.43 -5.23 5.42
N GLY A 34 -5.41 -5.93 6.01
CA GLY A 34 -5.93 -7.19 5.48
C GLY A 34 -6.57 -7.00 4.10
N MET A 35 -7.40 -5.97 3.92
CA MET A 35 -8.00 -5.65 2.62
C MET A 35 -6.94 -5.35 1.56
N TYR A 36 -5.95 -4.50 1.89
CA TYR A 36 -4.79 -4.25 1.04
C TYR A 36 -4.11 -5.56 0.61
N ALA A 37 -3.81 -6.44 1.57
CA ALA A 37 -3.14 -7.69 1.28
C ALA A 37 -3.95 -8.58 0.33
N VAL A 38 -5.27 -8.67 0.51
CA VAL A 38 -6.15 -9.41 -0.39
C VAL A 38 -6.07 -8.88 -1.82
N PHE A 39 -6.22 -7.56 -2.01
CA PHE A 39 -6.15 -6.95 -3.34
C PHE A 39 -4.79 -7.19 -4.01
N ILE A 40 -3.69 -6.92 -3.30
CA ILE A 40 -2.33 -7.10 -3.84
C ILE A 40 -2.05 -8.57 -4.15
N LEU A 41 -2.41 -9.50 -3.26
CA LEU A 41 -2.19 -10.92 -3.54
C LEU A 41 -3.01 -11.38 -4.75
N LEU A 42 -4.26 -10.94 -4.87
CA LEU A 42 -5.11 -11.26 -6.03
C LEU A 42 -4.48 -10.77 -7.34
N VAL A 43 -4.09 -9.49 -7.42
CA VAL A 43 -3.58 -8.94 -8.67
C VAL A 43 -2.21 -9.51 -9.05
N TYR A 44 -1.28 -9.62 -8.11
CA TYR A 44 0.06 -10.13 -8.39
C TYR A 44 0.08 -11.65 -8.60
N PHE A 45 -0.79 -12.41 -7.93
CA PHE A 45 -0.88 -13.84 -8.18
C PHE A 45 -1.28 -14.11 -9.63
N ALA A 46 -2.25 -13.37 -10.18
CA ALA A 46 -2.60 -13.48 -11.60
C ALA A 46 -1.48 -13.01 -12.53
N GLN A 47 -0.70 -11.99 -12.15
CA GLN A 47 0.46 -11.56 -12.95
C GLN A 47 1.49 -12.69 -13.10
N VAL A 48 1.81 -13.39 -12.00
CA VAL A 48 2.84 -14.43 -12.01
C VAL A 48 2.35 -15.80 -12.50
N THR A 49 1.03 -16.00 -12.54
CA THR A 49 0.40 -17.21 -13.10
C THR A 49 -0.12 -16.93 -14.52
N THR A 50 -1.34 -16.42 -14.65
CA THR A 50 -2.04 -16.24 -15.92
C THR A 50 -1.30 -15.34 -16.91
N VAL A 51 -0.86 -14.15 -16.50
CA VAL A 51 -0.22 -13.20 -17.44
C VAL A 51 1.15 -13.70 -17.90
N ARG A 52 1.87 -14.44 -17.05
CA ARG A 52 3.20 -14.95 -17.36
C ARG A 52 3.20 -16.29 -18.10
N LEU A 53 2.25 -17.16 -17.82
CA LEU A 53 2.27 -18.55 -18.29
C LEU A 53 1.35 -18.80 -19.49
N ASP A 54 0.28 -18.03 -19.65
CA ASP A 54 -0.71 -18.24 -20.72
C ASP A 54 -0.50 -17.30 -21.91
N ASN A 55 -0.86 -17.78 -23.11
CA ASN A 55 -0.94 -16.95 -24.31
C ASN A 55 -2.28 -16.22 -24.35
N LEU A 56 -2.33 -15.07 -23.67
CA LEU A 56 -3.53 -14.24 -23.58
C LEU A 56 -3.86 -13.57 -24.92
N ASN A 57 -5.15 -13.52 -25.25
CA ASN A 57 -5.62 -12.69 -26.35
C ASN A 57 -5.52 -11.19 -25.99
N GLU A 58 -5.67 -10.32 -27.00
CA GLU A 58 -5.51 -8.87 -26.80
C GLU A 58 -6.47 -8.30 -25.75
N GLN A 59 -7.72 -8.74 -25.73
CA GLN A 59 -8.71 -8.27 -24.76
C GLN A 59 -8.29 -8.62 -23.32
N ALA A 60 -7.82 -9.85 -23.08
CA ALA A 60 -7.34 -10.26 -21.77
C ALA A 60 -6.08 -9.49 -21.36
N ILE A 61 -5.16 -9.23 -22.29
CA ILE A 61 -3.97 -8.40 -22.03
C ILE A 61 -4.36 -6.98 -21.61
N GLN A 62 -5.36 -6.37 -22.25
CA GLN A 62 -5.83 -5.02 -21.89
C GLN A 62 -6.43 -4.93 -20.48
N ILE A 63 -6.98 -6.04 -19.97
CA ILE A 63 -7.59 -6.08 -18.63
C ILE A 63 -6.56 -6.43 -17.56
N LEU A 64 -5.74 -7.45 -17.82
CA LEU A 64 -4.88 -8.10 -16.84
C LEU A 64 -3.48 -7.48 -16.78
N SER A 65 -2.93 -6.98 -17.89
CA SER A 65 -1.53 -6.55 -17.95
C SER A 65 -1.34 -5.13 -17.38
N TYR A 66 -0.38 -4.96 -16.47
CA TYR A 66 -0.10 -3.66 -15.82
C TYR A 66 0.34 -2.55 -16.79
N PRO A 67 1.22 -2.78 -17.79
CA PRO A 67 1.58 -1.76 -18.77
C PRO A 67 0.41 -1.20 -19.57
N LYS A 68 -0.74 -1.90 -19.56
CA LYS A 68 -1.96 -1.43 -20.24
C LYS A 68 -2.83 -0.55 -19.35
N PHE A 69 -2.48 -0.29 -18.09
CA PHE A 69 -3.29 0.51 -17.15
C PHE A 69 -4.76 0.04 -17.08
N GLY A 70 -4.96 -1.27 -17.22
CA GLY A 70 -6.28 -1.92 -17.21
C GLY A 70 -6.86 -2.12 -15.81
N LEU A 71 -7.89 -2.96 -15.72
CA LEU A 71 -8.60 -3.23 -14.46
C LEU A 71 -7.66 -3.69 -13.33
N PHE A 72 -6.69 -4.55 -13.65
CA PHE A 72 -5.75 -5.06 -12.65
C PHE A 72 -4.81 -3.98 -12.10
N PHE A 73 -4.46 -2.98 -12.91
CA PHE A 73 -3.72 -1.81 -12.44
C PHE A 73 -4.60 -0.94 -11.52
N SER A 74 -5.87 -0.74 -11.87
CA SER A 74 -6.81 -0.01 -11.02
C SER A 74 -7.03 -0.70 -9.66
N TYR A 75 -7.08 -2.03 -9.64
CA TYR A 75 -7.18 -2.81 -8.39
C TYR A 75 -5.87 -2.80 -7.57
N ASP A 76 -4.72 -2.77 -8.23
CA ASP A 76 -3.44 -2.56 -7.56
C ASP A 76 -3.43 -1.19 -6.86
N LEU A 77 -3.84 -0.12 -7.55
CA LEU A 77 -3.89 1.22 -6.97
C LEU A 77 -4.93 1.34 -5.85
N LEU A 78 -6.09 0.68 -5.98
CA LEU A 78 -7.06 0.52 -4.90
C LEU A 78 -6.42 -0.12 -3.67
N GLY A 79 -5.66 -1.21 -3.86
CA GLY A 79 -4.87 -1.85 -2.82
C GLY A 79 -3.97 -0.84 -2.11
N TYR A 80 -3.11 -0.13 -2.83
CA TYR A 80 -2.22 0.86 -2.23
C TYR A 80 -2.96 2.03 -1.54
N GLY A 81 -4.15 2.41 -2.03
CA GLY A 81 -5.03 3.35 -1.35
C GLY A 81 -5.50 2.84 0.01
N LEU A 82 -5.86 1.56 0.10
CA LEU A 82 -6.22 0.90 1.36
C LEU A 82 -5.02 0.79 2.31
N MET A 83 -3.81 0.54 1.79
CA MET A 83 -2.58 0.61 2.57
C MET A 83 -2.37 2.01 3.16
N ALA A 84 -2.58 3.07 2.38
CA ALA A 84 -2.46 4.44 2.86
C ALA A 84 -3.45 4.75 4.00
N ILE A 85 -4.70 4.28 3.90
CA ILE A 85 -5.66 4.37 5.00
C ILE A 85 -5.15 3.59 6.23
N SER A 86 -4.66 2.36 6.04
CA SER A 86 -4.11 1.54 7.13
C SER A 86 -2.96 2.25 7.85
N THR A 87 -2.03 2.86 7.11
CA THR A 87 -0.93 3.62 7.71
C THR A 87 -1.41 4.85 8.47
N PHE A 88 -2.44 5.55 7.99
CA PHE A 88 -3.01 6.70 8.70
C PHE A 88 -3.53 6.29 10.09
N PHE A 89 -4.35 5.23 10.13
CA PHE A 89 -4.85 4.70 11.39
C PHE A 89 -3.74 4.12 12.28
N THR A 90 -2.68 3.58 11.69
CA THR A 90 -1.50 3.15 12.43
C THR A 90 -0.79 4.35 13.07
N GLY A 91 -0.63 5.47 12.35
CA GLY A 91 -0.10 6.72 12.91
C GLY A 91 -0.95 7.27 14.06
N LEU A 92 -2.27 7.08 14.01
CA LEU A 92 -3.15 7.39 15.14
C LEU A 92 -2.92 6.46 16.33
N ALA A 93 -2.64 5.17 16.07
CA ALA A 93 -2.44 4.13 17.08
C ALA A 93 -1.04 4.15 17.75
N VAL A 94 -0.02 4.68 17.08
CA VAL A 94 1.36 4.71 17.58
C VAL A 94 1.47 5.49 18.90
N GLU A 95 2.17 4.89 19.86
CA GLU A 95 2.59 5.54 21.10
C GLU A 95 3.90 6.29 20.90
N VAL A 96 3.91 7.58 21.20
CA VAL A 96 5.11 8.42 21.06
C VAL A 96 5.84 8.46 22.40
N LYS A 97 6.95 7.71 22.51
CA LYS A 97 7.83 7.71 23.69
C LYS A 97 9.12 8.48 23.43
N THR A 98 9.56 8.52 22.18
CA THR A 98 10.84 9.07 21.75
C THR A 98 10.69 10.03 20.56
N LYS A 99 11.75 10.80 20.26
CA LYS A 99 11.78 11.66 19.05
C LYS A 99 11.61 10.86 17.75
N PRO A 100 12.27 9.70 17.54
CA PRO A 100 11.98 8.82 16.40
C PRO A 100 10.51 8.43 16.26
N ASP A 101 9.82 8.10 17.35
CA ASP A 101 8.38 7.74 17.30
C ASP A 101 7.52 8.90 16.79
N LYS A 102 7.89 10.14 17.13
CA LYS A 102 7.19 11.34 16.64
C LYS A 102 7.30 11.46 15.12
N TRP A 103 8.48 11.21 14.57
CA TRP A 103 8.69 11.20 13.11
C TRP A 103 7.96 10.05 12.43
N LEU A 104 8.03 8.84 13.01
CA LEU A 104 7.31 7.67 12.52
C LEU A 104 5.81 7.96 12.43
N LYS A 105 5.23 8.49 13.51
CA LYS A 105 3.82 8.87 13.57
C LYS A 105 3.46 9.86 12.46
N TRP A 106 4.25 10.91 12.27
CA TRP A 106 3.97 11.91 11.25
C TRP A 106 4.07 11.35 9.83
N LEU A 107 5.07 10.52 9.54
CA LEU A 107 5.17 9.84 8.24
C LEU A 107 3.93 8.97 8.00
N LEU A 108 3.54 8.14 8.97
CA LEU A 108 2.35 7.29 8.85
C LEU A 108 1.04 8.10 8.64
N LEU A 109 0.88 9.22 9.32
CA LEU A 109 -0.27 10.10 9.15
C LEU A 109 -0.29 10.81 7.78
N ILE A 110 0.84 11.40 7.37
CA ILE A 110 0.96 12.09 6.08
C ILE A 110 0.73 11.10 4.94
N HIS A 111 1.19 9.86 5.11
CA HIS A 111 0.99 8.82 4.12
C HIS A 111 -0.50 8.55 3.81
N GLY A 112 -1.40 8.80 4.78
CA GLY A 112 -2.84 8.75 4.57
C GLY A 112 -3.36 9.61 3.41
N VAL A 113 -2.69 10.72 3.09
CA VAL A 113 -3.07 11.61 1.99
C VAL A 113 -2.99 10.91 0.63
N PHE A 114 -2.09 9.93 0.47
CA PHE A 114 -1.97 9.17 -0.77
C PHE A 114 -3.20 8.32 -1.07
N ALA A 115 -4.05 8.03 -0.07
CA ALA A 115 -5.32 7.35 -0.31
C ALA A 115 -6.20 8.15 -1.27
N ILE A 116 -6.27 9.48 -1.10
CA ILE A 116 -7.04 10.37 -1.97
C ILE A 116 -6.52 10.27 -3.40
N VAL A 117 -5.20 10.33 -3.58
CA VAL A 117 -4.56 10.22 -4.89
C VAL A 117 -4.87 8.86 -5.53
N CYS A 118 -4.74 7.77 -4.77
CA CYS A 118 -5.00 6.41 -5.25
C CYS A 118 -6.46 6.15 -5.61
N PHE A 119 -7.43 6.82 -4.96
CA PHE A 119 -8.84 6.70 -5.32
C PHE A 119 -9.24 7.63 -6.46
N ILE A 120 -8.83 8.89 -6.42
CA ILE A 120 -9.33 9.90 -7.35
C ILE A 120 -8.73 9.74 -8.74
N LEU A 121 -7.42 9.46 -8.86
CA LEU A 121 -6.75 9.40 -10.17
C LEU A 121 -7.34 8.33 -11.12
N PRO A 122 -7.65 7.10 -10.68
CA PRO A 122 -8.35 6.13 -11.52
C PRO A 122 -9.78 6.55 -11.86
N ILE A 123 -10.51 7.12 -10.90
CA ILE A 123 -11.92 7.51 -11.09
C ILE A 123 -12.06 8.58 -12.17
N ILE A 124 -11.14 9.56 -12.21
CA ILE A 124 -11.13 10.60 -13.25
C ILE A 124 -10.49 10.13 -14.57
N GLY A 125 -10.07 8.87 -14.64
CA GLY A 125 -9.44 8.28 -15.82
C GLY A 125 -8.10 8.90 -16.16
N LEU A 126 -7.28 9.27 -15.16
CA LEU A 126 -5.92 9.74 -15.46
C LEU A 126 -5.05 8.61 -16.03
N PHE A 127 -5.26 7.38 -15.54
CA PHE A 127 -4.62 6.17 -16.05
C PHE A 127 -5.62 5.43 -16.94
N ARG A 128 -5.32 5.34 -18.25
CA ARG A 128 -6.20 4.73 -19.27
C ARG A 128 -5.45 3.74 -20.12
N THR A 129 -6.17 2.76 -20.65
CA THR A 129 -5.64 1.87 -21.70
C THR A 129 -5.19 2.68 -22.92
N GLY A 130 -4.03 2.34 -23.47
CA GLY A 130 -3.48 2.99 -24.68
C GLY A 130 -2.63 4.25 -24.44
N MET A 131 -2.24 4.56 -23.20
CA MET A 131 -1.27 5.62 -22.93
C MET A 131 0.15 5.21 -23.40
N GLU A 132 0.54 5.64 -24.60
CA GLU A 132 1.91 5.44 -25.10
C GLU A 132 2.93 6.31 -24.34
N GLY A 133 4.10 5.74 -24.04
CA GLY A 133 5.20 6.44 -23.38
C GLY A 133 5.03 6.69 -21.87
N ALA A 134 3.99 6.12 -21.24
CA ALA A 134 3.70 6.32 -19.81
C ALA A 134 4.26 5.21 -18.89
N GLU A 135 4.95 4.19 -19.43
CA GLU A 135 5.41 3.03 -18.64
C GLU A 135 6.37 3.43 -17.52
N TRP A 136 7.19 4.45 -17.72
CA TRP A 136 8.12 4.97 -16.72
C TRP A 136 7.41 5.57 -15.49
N ILE A 137 6.15 6.00 -15.62
CA ILE A 137 5.37 6.59 -14.52
C ILE A 137 5.16 5.55 -13.42
N GLY A 138 4.83 4.31 -13.80
CA GLY A 138 4.67 3.21 -12.84
C GLY A 138 5.96 2.96 -12.05
N THR A 139 7.10 2.93 -12.75
CA THR A 139 8.42 2.80 -12.11
C THR A 139 8.73 3.99 -11.19
N ALA A 140 8.49 5.22 -11.64
CA ALA A 140 8.75 6.43 -10.85
C ALA A 140 7.92 6.46 -9.55
N VAL A 141 6.63 6.10 -9.63
CA VAL A 141 5.76 5.99 -8.46
C VAL A 141 6.26 4.93 -7.50
N LEU A 142 6.69 3.77 -8.00
CA LEU A 142 7.23 2.69 -7.17
C LEU A 142 8.53 3.11 -6.46
N VAL A 143 9.45 3.77 -7.18
CA VAL A 143 10.70 4.28 -6.60
C VAL A 143 10.41 5.32 -5.52
N PHE A 144 9.49 6.27 -5.79
CA PHE A 144 9.04 7.24 -4.78
C PHE A 144 8.52 6.54 -3.52
N TRP A 145 7.70 5.50 -3.70
CA TRP A 145 7.19 4.69 -2.60
C TRP A 145 8.29 3.98 -1.81
N CYS A 146 9.28 3.40 -2.47
CA CYS A 146 10.44 2.79 -1.79
C CYS A 146 11.21 3.82 -0.97
N VAL A 147 11.47 5.00 -1.54
CA VAL A 147 12.17 6.09 -0.83
C VAL A 147 11.36 6.56 0.37
N TYR A 148 10.03 6.67 0.25
CA TYR A 148 9.15 7.07 1.34
C TYR A 148 9.10 6.03 2.48
N PHE A 149 9.03 4.74 2.14
CA PHE A 149 8.92 3.67 3.14
C PHE A 149 10.23 3.28 3.79
N THR A 150 11.38 3.61 3.18
CA THR A 150 12.70 3.38 3.80
C THR A 150 12.81 3.98 5.21
N PRO A 151 12.56 5.30 5.43
CA PRO A 151 12.58 5.87 6.78
C PRO A 151 11.46 5.32 7.66
N VAL A 152 10.28 4.99 7.12
CA VAL A 152 9.20 4.35 7.90
C VAL A 152 9.66 3.01 8.45
N SER A 153 10.30 2.16 7.65
CA SER A 153 10.81 0.86 8.09
C SER A 153 11.91 0.98 9.14
N ILE A 154 12.87 1.91 8.95
CA ILE A 154 13.94 2.17 9.93
C ILE A 154 13.34 2.65 11.26
N LEU A 155 12.43 3.62 11.22
CA LEU A 155 11.82 4.16 12.42
C LEU A 155 10.89 3.15 13.10
N SER A 156 10.19 2.30 12.34
CA SER A 156 9.40 1.19 12.89
C SER A 156 10.28 0.19 13.65
N PHE A 157 11.42 -0.17 13.08
CA PHE A 157 12.38 -1.04 13.77
C PHE A 157 12.87 -0.41 15.09
N LEU A 158 13.24 0.87 15.07
CA LEU A 158 13.66 1.60 16.27
C LEU A 158 12.54 1.70 17.31
N HIS A 159 11.30 1.94 16.87
CA HIS A 159 10.11 1.99 17.71
C HIS A 159 9.93 0.67 18.45
N PHE A 160 9.92 -0.46 17.73
CA PHE A 160 9.71 -1.79 18.32
C PHE A 160 10.87 -2.28 19.17
N LYS A 161 12.11 -1.87 18.87
CA LYS A 161 13.27 -2.18 19.72
C LYS A 161 13.16 -1.57 21.13
N ASN A 162 12.39 -0.48 21.28
CA ASN A 162 12.21 0.24 22.53
C ASN A 162 10.88 -0.09 23.25
N GLN A 163 10.15 -1.13 22.80
CA GLN A 163 8.91 -1.60 23.44
C GLN A 163 9.16 -2.60 24.56
#